data_AF-A0A8H3YEB1-F1
#
_entry.id   AF-A0A8H3YEB1-F1
#
_cell.length_a   1.000
_cell.length_b   1.000
_cell.length_c   1.000
_cell.angle_alpha   90.00
_cell.angle_beta   90.00
_cell.angle_gamma   90.00
#
_symmetry.space_group_name_H-M   'P 1'
#
loop_
_entity.id
_entity.type
_entity.pdbx_description
1 polymer ?
#
loop_
_entity_poly.entity_id
_entity_poly.type
_entity_poly.pdbx_seq_one_letter_code
_entity_poly.pdbx_strand_id
1 'polypeptide(L)'
;MSFDAFEARLHFLQLLRRLNASQQSIQAVVSYAVKYGRKCGEDLWECIMEETAKGSLNARINIFYMLDTLCDPVISANSLPSTSSSSAGPSSGRIAELPYAGFLERDMETLVGYVVPEGKEGMLNLLSAKQVIQSLRQKHAIQVEVCDRMMKVLEQRRTHPTATVAPTTTTPSSRKRTAPVSTEFSRSDTLKRMEEDRERHKRLREKMWVIPLPLAASRGSAVGPTAGKGATPQMTPSPATPLSPSANARIPVENAAAIGTKAFFQKAAVGAMEEDFGRLWDWVGELDEDDLMELKTADARCREQKRMPV
;
A
#
# COMPACT_ATOMS: atom_id res chain seq x y z
N MET A 1 -15.17 2.16 28.76
CA MET A 1 -14.10 3.14 29.02
C MET A 1 -14.48 4.44 28.32
N SER A 2 -14.57 5.54 29.07
CA SER A 2 -14.75 6.87 28.52
C SER A 2 -13.58 7.21 27.61
N PHE A 3 -13.83 7.94 26.53
CA PHE A 3 -12.79 8.40 25.62
C PHE A 3 -12.07 9.60 26.25
N ASP A 4 -10.75 9.53 26.39
CA ASP A 4 -9.89 10.65 26.77
C ASP A 4 -9.05 11.09 25.56
N ALA A 5 -9.20 12.37 25.17
CA ALA A 5 -8.49 12.94 24.04
C ALA A 5 -7.00 13.13 24.32
N PHE A 6 -6.62 13.44 25.57
CA PHE A 6 -5.22 13.65 25.93
C PHE A 6 -4.43 12.33 25.91
N GLU A 7 -4.96 11.28 26.54
CA GLU A 7 -4.39 9.94 26.46
C GLU A 7 -4.30 9.47 25.00
N ALA A 8 -5.32 9.75 24.18
CA ALA A 8 -5.32 9.38 22.78
C ALA A 8 -4.17 10.04 21.98
N ARG A 9 -3.96 11.34 22.20
CA ARG A 9 -2.82 12.09 21.63
C ARG A 9 -1.48 11.51 22.07
N LEU A 10 -1.30 11.28 23.37
CA LEU A 10 -0.04 10.79 23.92
C LEU A 10 0.32 9.42 23.35
N HIS A 11 -0.65 8.50 23.30
CA HIS A 11 -0.46 7.18 22.73
C HIS A 11 -0.16 7.24 21.23
N PHE A 12 -0.86 8.10 20.48
CA PHE A 12 -0.61 8.25 19.05
C PHE A 12 0.80 8.81 18.74
N LEU A 13 1.28 9.78 19.51
CA LEU A 13 2.66 10.28 19.38
C LEU A 13 3.70 9.18 19.65
N GLN A 14 3.44 8.28 20.61
CA GLN A 14 4.33 7.13 20.85
C GLN A 14 4.40 6.19 19.63
N LEU A 15 3.27 5.96 18.95
CA LEU A 15 3.23 5.18 17.73
C LEU A 15 4.00 5.88 16.60
N LEU A 16 3.79 7.19 16.40
CA LEU A 16 4.50 7.98 15.38
C LEU A 16 6.01 8.01 15.60
N ARG A 17 6.48 8.16 16.84
CA ARG A 17 7.92 8.16 17.16
C ARG A 17 8.61 6.82 16.90
N ARG A 18 7.84 5.72 16.91
CA ARG A 18 8.30 4.36 16.61
C ARG A 18 8.02 3.96 15.16
N LEU A 19 7.48 4.88 14.35
CA LEU A 19 7.16 4.61 12.96
C LEU A 19 8.43 4.34 12.16
N ASN A 20 8.43 3.21 11.44
CA ASN A 20 9.49 2.81 10.53
C ASN A 20 8.88 2.20 9.25
N ALA A 21 9.72 1.73 8.33
CA ALA A 21 9.28 1.19 7.05
C ALA A 21 8.53 -0.17 7.12
N SER A 22 8.52 -0.85 8.28
CA SER A 22 7.88 -2.16 8.41
C SER A 22 6.35 -2.10 8.30
N GLN A 23 5.74 -3.18 7.78
CA GLN A 23 4.28 -3.28 7.65
C GLN A 23 3.56 -3.09 9.00
N GLN A 24 4.09 -3.72 10.06
CA GLN A 24 3.47 -3.76 11.38
C GLN A 24 3.42 -2.37 12.02
N SER A 25 4.53 -1.63 11.91
CA SER A 25 4.63 -0.26 12.44
C SER A 25 3.64 0.67 11.75
N ILE A 26 3.56 0.61 10.42
CA ILE A 26 2.60 1.38 9.61
C ILE A 26 1.16 1.02 10.00
N GLN A 27 0.81 -0.27 10.06
CA GLN A 27 -0.55 -0.69 10.38
C GLN A 27 -0.98 -0.34 11.80
N ALA A 28 -0.06 -0.33 12.77
CA ALA A 28 -0.37 0.09 14.13
C ALA A 28 -0.82 1.56 14.16
N VAL A 29 -0.11 2.45 13.46
CA VAL A 29 -0.47 3.88 13.34
C VAL A 29 -1.78 4.04 12.58
N VAL A 30 -1.92 3.39 11.41
CA VAL A 30 -3.11 3.49 10.56
C VAL A 30 -4.35 2.97 11.29
N SER A 31 -4.27 1.80 11.92
CA SER A 31 -5.39 1.21 12.68
C SER A 31 -5.82 2.13 13.82
N TYR A 32 -4.87 2.77 14.50
CA TYR A 32 -5.17 3.74 15.55
C TYR A 32 -5.89 4.98 14.99
N ALA A 33 -5.37 5.56 13.91
CA ALA A 33 -5.97 6.71 13.24
C ALA A 33 -7.39 6.41 12.74
N VAL A 34 -7.61 5.26 12.11
CA VAL A 34 -8.96 4.83 11.67
C VAL A 34 -9.91 4.66 12.85
N LYS A 35 -9.44 4.07 13.96
CA LYS A 35 -10.26 3.81 15.15
C LYS A 35 -10.73 5.10 15.84
N TYR A 36 -9.87 6.10 15.94
CA TYR A 36 -10.15 7.33 16.70
C TYR A 36 -10.41 8.56 15.82
N GLY A 37 -10.22 8.46 14.51
CA GLY A 37 -10.31 9.59 13.57
C GLY A 37 -11.68 10.27 13.52
N ARG A 38 -12.76 9.55 13.81
CA ARG A 38 -14.10 10.15 13.91
C ARG A 38 -14.29 11.01 15.16
N LYS A 39 -13.50 10.77 16.21
CA LYS A 39 -13.61 11.46 17.50
C LYS A 39 -12.62 12.62 17.61
N CYS A 40 -11.38 12.39 17.20
CA CYS A 40 -10.28 13.35 17.34
C CYS A 40 -9.39 13.40 16.08
N GLY A 41 -9.96 13.25 14.88
CA GLY A 41 -9.19 13.23 13.64
C GLY A 41 -8.31 14.46 13.40
N GLU A 42 -8.80 15.65 13.76
CA GLU A 42 -8.05 16.91 13.69
C GLU A 42 -6.82 16.89 14.61
N ASP A 43 -6.98 16.59 15.91
CA ASP A 43 -5.85 16.46 16.85
C ASP A 43 -4.81 15.42 16.39
N LEU A 44 -5.27 14.28 15.85
CA LEU A 44 -4.37 13.26 15.31
C LEU A 44 -3.63 13.79 14.08
N TRP A 45 -4.30 14.57 13.22
CA TRP A 45 -3.66 15.20 12.08
C TRP A 45 -2.60 16.24 12.50
N GLU A 46 -2.90 17.07 13.51
CA GLU A 46 -1.93 17.98 14.09
C GLU A 46 -0.69 17.23 14.61
N CYS A 47 -0.89 16.09 15.27
CA CYS A 47 0.23 15.24 15.72
C CYS A 47 1.09 14.73 14.55
N ILE A 48 0.47 14.34 13.43
CA ILE A 48 1.19 13.91 12.21
C ILE A 48 2.03 15.05 11.66
N MET A 49 1.45 16.25 11.52
CA MET A 49 2.15 17.41 10.99
C MET A 49 3.26 17.88 11.94
N GLU A 50 3.03 17.86 13.25
CA GLU A 50 4.01 18.18 14.28
C GLU A 50 5.21 17.23 14.24
N GLU A 51 4.98 15.91 14.20
CA GLU A 51 6.03 14.89 14.08
C GLU A 51 6.75 14.95 12.73
N THR A 52 6.07 15.36 11.66
CA THR A 52 6.71 15.58 10.34
C THR A 52 7.63 16.81 10.35
N ALA A 53 7.23 17.89 11.01
CA ALA A 53 8.04 19.10 11.10
C ALA A 53 9.34 18.88 11.91
N LYS A 54 9.25 18.20 13.06
CA LYS A 54 10.39 17.99 13.97
C LYS A 54 11.20 16.71 13.72
N GLY A 55 10.66 15.74 12.99
CA GLY A 55 11.30 14.46 12.73
C GLY A 55 12.53 14.56 11.81
N SER A 56 13.39 13.54 11.85
CA SER A 56 14.51 13.41 10.90
C SER A 56 14.00 13.16 9.48
N LEU A 57 14.82 13.44 8.46
CA LEU A 57 14.46 13.24 7.05
C LEU A 57 13.90 11.83 6.76
N ASN A 58 14.44 10.83 7.46
CA ASN A 58 13.99 9.46 7.38
C ASN A 58 12.64 9.21 8.06
N ALA A 59 12.39 9.81 9.24
CA ALA A 59 11.09 9.76 9.89
C ALA A 59 10.00 10.43 9.03
N ARG A 60 10.32 11.56 8.39
CA ARG A 60 9.39 12.29 7.52
C ARG A 60 8.91 11.45 6.34
N ILE A 61 9.82 10.75 5.67
CA ILE A 61 9.43 9.88 4.56
C ILE A 61 8.62 8.66 5.05
N ASN A 62 8.92 8.12 6.24
CA ASN A 62 8.08 7.07 6.84
C ASN A 62 6.66 7.53 7.08
N ILE A 63 6.48 8.73 7.63
CA ILE A 63 5.16 9.32 7.82
C ILE A 63 4.45 9.46 6.48
N PHE A 64 5.16 9.87 5.42
CA PHE A 64 4.54 10.03 4.11
C PHE A 64 4.06 8.70 3.49
N TYR A 65 4.83 7.61 3.64
CA TYR A 65 4.38 6.26 3.24
C TYR A 65 3.23 5.74 4.13
N MET A 66 3.21 6.10 5.41
CA MET A 66 2.09 5.77 6.29
C MET A 66 0.81 6.50 5.84
N LEU A 67 0.92 7.77 5.45
CA LEU A 67 -0.19 8.57 4.92
C LEU A 67 -0.75 8.01 3.60
N ASP A 68 0.11 7.51 2.71
CA ASP A 68 -0.30 6.78 1.50
C ASP A 68 -1.16 5.54 1.81
N THR A 69 -0.88 4.88 2.95
CA THR A 69 -1.68 3.76 3.41
C THR A 69 -2.95 4.25 4.11
N LEU A 70 -2.87 5.28 4.95
CA LEU A 70 -4.01 5.81 5.70
C LEU A 70 -5.11 6.35 4.77
N CYS A 71 -4.72 7.00 3.68
CA CYS A 71 -5.64 7.59 2.71
C CYS A 71 -6.07 6.61 1.62
N ASP A 72 -5.77 5.31 1.75
CA ASP A 72 -6.26 4.32 0.80
C ASP A 72 -7.81 4.32 0.79
N PRO A 73 -8.45 4.45 -0.39
CA PRO A 73 -9.90 4.47 -0.49
C PRO A 73 -10.57 3.21 0.09
N VAL A 74 -9.89 2.05 0.06
CA VAL A 74 -10.42 0.82 0.65
C VAL A 74 -10.54 0.94 2.17
N ILE A 75 -9.56 1.60 2.80
CA ILE A 75 -9.58 1.85 4.25
C ILE A 75 -10.68 2.86 4.59
N SER A 76 -10.83 3.89 3.76
CA SER A 76 -11.90 4.89 3.91
C SER A 76 -13.29 4.26 3.76
N ALA A 77 -13.47 3.38 2.77
CA ALA A 77 -14.73 2.68 2.50
C ALA A 77 -15.08 1.62 3.56
N ASN A 78 -14.09 0.85 4.04
CA ASN A 78 -14.30 -0.20 5.05
C ASN A 78 -14.58 0.35 6.46
N SER A 79 -14.38 1.65 6.68
CA SER A 79 -14.79 2.29 7.95
C SER A 79 -16.32 2.39 8.11
N LEU A 80 -17.11 2.04 7.08
CA LEU A 80 -18.56 2.07 7.08
C LEU A 80 -19.16 0.71 7.52
N PRO A 81 -20.06 0.66 8.52
CA PRO A 81 -20.99 -0.47 8.63
C PRO A 81 -21.94 -0.41 7.44
N SER A 82 -21.87 -1.42 6.56
CA SER A 82 -22.77 -1.57 5.42
C SER A 82 -24.23 -1.62 5.88
N THR A 83 -24.95 -0.51 5.77
CA THR A 83 -26.40 -0.50 5.63
C THR A 83 -26.71 -0.03 4.22
N SER A 84 -27.15 -0.99 3.42
CA SER A 84 -27.72 -0.81 2.08
C SER A 84 -28.66 0.39 2.00
N SER A 85 -28.44 1.29 1.04
CA SER A 85 -29.54 1.89 0.28
C SER A 85 -29.02 2.59 -0.97
N SER A 86 -29.33 1.98 -2.10
CA SER A 86 -29.48 2.64 -3.39
C SER A 86 -30.64 3.66 -3.32
N SER A 87 -30.38 4.92 -3.58
CA SER A 87 -31.23 5.80 -4.41
C SER A 87 -30.62 7.19 -4.53
N ALA A 88 -30.74 7.74 -5.73
CA ALA A 88 -30.19 9.02 -6.14
C ALA A 88 -30.86 10.21 -5.41
N GLY A 89 -30.03 11.20 -5.07
CA GLY A 89 -30.47 12.52 -4.60
C GLY A 89 -29.27 13.41 -4.24
N PRO A 90 -29.12 14.62 -4.81
CA PRO A 90 -28.05 15.55 -4.46
C PRO A 90 -28.50 16.45 -3.31
N SER A 91 -28.43 15.97 -2.07
CA SER A 91 -28.52 16.84 -0.88
C SER A 91 -27.95 16.16 0.36
N SER A 92 -26.77 16.63 0.77
CA SER A 92 -26.17 16.62 2.11
C SER A 92 -26.66 15.57 3.10
N GLY A 93 -25.92 14.47 3.18
CA GLY A 93 -26.04 13.48 4.25
C GLY A 93 -25.03 12.34 4.11
N ARG A 94 -23.85 12.60 3.52
CA ARG A 94 -22.79 11.57 3.45
C ARG A 94 -22.31 11.30 4.88
N ILE A 95 -22.56 10.08 5.35
CA ILE A 95 -22.00 9.52 6.57
C ILE A 95 -20.48 9.76 6.53
N ALA A 96 -19.95 10.49 7.51
CA ALA A 96 -18.61 11.07 7.46
C ALA A 96 -17.51 10.04 7.14
N GLU A 97 -16.97 10.17 5.93
CA GLU A 97 -15.72 9.54 5.52
C GLU A 97 -14.59 9.97 6.48
N LEU A 98 -13.53 9.15 6.60
CA LEU A 98 -12.38 9.55 7.42
C LEU A 98 -11.82 10.89 6.90
N PRO A 99 -11.55 11.87 7.77
CA PRO A 99 -11.28 13.24 7.32
C PRO A 99 -9.86 13.43 6.76
N TYR A 100 -9.02 12.39 6.84
CA TYR A 100 -7.59 12.47 6.53
C TYR A 100 -7.27 12.79 5.07
N ALA A 101 -8.08 12.33 4.11
CA ALA A 101 -7.85 12.64 2.70
C ALA A 101 -7.96 14.15 2.43
N GLY A 102 -8.97 14.80 3.01
CA GLY A 102 -9.15 16.26 2.89
C GLY A 102 -8.05 17.05 3.60
N PHE A 103 -7.59 16.57 4.76
CA PHE A 103 -6.46 17.21 5.47
C PHE A 103 -5.15 17.08 4.70
N LEU A 104 -4.89 15.90 4.14
CA LEU A 104 -3.70 15.65 3.32
C LEU A 104 -3.72 16.52 2.07
N GLU A 105 -4.88 16.68 1.42
CA GLU A 105 -5.02 17.56 0.26
C GLU A 105 -4.71 19.03 0.61
N ARG A 106 -5.25 19.52 1.72
CA ARG A 106 -5.04 20.89 2.21
C ARG A 106 -3.57 21.17 2.53
N ASP A 107 -2.92 20.25 3.25
CA ASP A 107 -1.59 20.48 3.80
C ASP A 107 -0.47 19.83 2.95
N MET A 108 -0.80 19.36 1.74
CA MET A 108 0.10 18.62 0.85
C MET A 108 1.40 19.40 0.56
N GLU A 109 1.29 20.69 0.28
CA GLU A 109 2.44 21.54 -0.05
C GLU A 109 3.39 21.68 1.14
N THR A 110 2.83 21.94 2.32
CA THR A 110 3.57 22.02 3.59
C THR A 110 4.25 20.68 3.91
N LEU A 111 3.53 19.57 3.74
CA LEU A 111 4.05 18.23 3.96
C LEU A 111 5.23 17.92 3.01
N VAL A 112 5.09 18.21 1.72
CA VAL A 112 6.16 18.03 0.73
C VAL A 112 7.36 18.94 1.03
N GLY A 113 7.12 20.16 1.54
CA GLY A 113 8.17 21.05 2.03
C GLY A 113 8.98 20.46 3.19
N TYR A 114 8.33 19.76 4.13
CA TYR A 114 9.02 19.07 5.21
C TYR A 114 9.73 17.79 4.74
N VAL A 115 9.07 16.96 3.92
CA VAL A 115 9.62 15.67 3.47
C VAL A 115 10.79 15.86 2.50
N VAL A 116 10.70 16.86 1.62
CA VAL A 116 11.71 17.18 0.61
C VAL A 116 12.13 18.65 0.79
N PRO A 117 12.95 18.96 1.81
CA PRO A 117 13.42 20.31 2.03
C PRO A 117 14.28 20.82 0.86
N GLU A 118 14.36 22.14 0.72
CA GLU A 118 15.14 22.81 -0.33
C GLU A 118 16.64 22.72 0.01
N GLY A 119 17.28 21.64 -0.46
CA GLY A 119 18.69 21.39 -0.23
C GLY A 119 19.15 20.01 -0.71
N LYS A 120 20.45 19.74 -0.61
CA LYS A 120 21.04 18.45 -1.00
C LYS A 120 20.45 17.28 -0.20
N GLU A 121 20.08 17.52 1.06
CA GLU A 121 19.48 16.49 1.92
C GLU A 121 18.10 16.06 1.41
N GLY A 122 17.26 17.00 0.96
CA GLY A 122 15.93 16.69 0.44
C GLY A 122 15.95 15.78 -0.80
N MET A 123 17.04 15.82 -1.58
CA MET A 123 17.22 14.95 -2.75
C MET A 123 17.19 13.47 -2.38
N LEU A 124 17.56 13.09 -1.16
CA LEU A 124 17.51 11.70 -0.69
C LEU A 124 16.08 11.16 -0.62
N ASN A 125 15.08 12.03 -0.45
CA ASN A 125 13.66 11.66 -0.38
C ASN A 125 12.92 11.92 -1.69
N LEU A 126 13.54 12.58 -2.68
CA LEU A 126 12.87 13.06 -3.88
C LEU A 126 12.14 11.94 -4.64
N LEU A 127 12.83 10.83 -4.90
CA LEU A 127 12.26 9.72 -5.66
C LEU A 127 11.15 9.02 -4.88
N SER A 128 11.35 8.79 -3.58
CA SER A 128 10.35 8.20 -2.69
C SER A 128 9.12 9.07 -2.57
N ALA A 129 9.27 10.39 -2.46
CA ALA A 129 8.16 11.33 -2.40
C ALA A 129 7.36 11.32 -3.71
N LYS A 130 8.03 11.31 -4.87
CA LYS A 130 7.35 11.16 -6.18
C LYS A 130 6.57 9.87 -6.27
N GLN A 131 7.17 8.76 -5.81
CA GLN A 131 6.51 7.45 -5.80
C GLN A 131 5.24 7.47 -4.94
N VAL A 132 5.29 8.08 -3.75
CA VAL A 132 4.12 8.23 -2.87
C VAL A 132 3.03 9.06 -3.55
N ILE A 133 3.39 10.21 -4.13
CA ILE A 133 2.42 11.08 -4.83
C ILE A 133 1.78 10.35 -6.02
N GLN A 134 2.57 9.60 -6.77
CA GLN A 134 2.06 8.78 -7.87
C GLN A 134 1.10 7.69 -7.37
N SER A 135 1.40 7.06 -6.23
CA SER A 135 0.50 6.07 -5.63
C SER A 135 -0.81 6.69 -5.16
N LEU A 136 -0.76 7.85 -4.50
CA LEU A 136 -1.94 8.62 -4.08
C LEU A 136 -2.81 9.01 -5.29
N ARG A 137 -2.18 9.41 -6.39
CA ARG A 137 -2.85 9.73 -7.66
C ARG A 137 -3.52 8.49 -8.28
N GLN A 138 -2.82 7.37 -8.36
CA GLN A 138 -3.34 6.11 -8.91
C GLN A 138 -4.52 5.56 -8.09
N LYS A 139 -4.47 5.72 -6.77
CA LYS A 139 -5.57 5.34 -5.87
C LYS A 139 -6.74 6.32 -5.92
N HIS A 140 -6.61 7.48 -6.57
CA HIS A 140 -7.58 8.57 -6.49
C HIS A 140 -7.90 8.99 -5.04
N ALA A 141 -6.90 8.89 -4.15
CA ALA A 141 -7.05 9.26 -2.73
C ALA A 141 -7.12 10.77 -2.54
N ILE A 142 -6.52 11.53 -3.46
CA ILE A 142 -6.46 13.00 -3.50
C ILE A 142 -6.80 13.44 -4.92
N GLN A 143 -7.28 14.68 -5.08
CA GLN A 143 -7.46 15.29 -6.40
C GLN A 143 -6.19 15.19 -7.27
N VAL A 144 -6.39 14.75 -8.52
CA VAL A 144 -5.32 14.56 -9.51
C VAL A 144 -4.55 15.86 -9.75
N GLU A 145 -5.24 16.99 -9.77
CA GLU A 145 -4.64 18.32 -9.95
C GLU A 145 -3.63 18.67 -8.85
N VAL A 146 -3.90 18.29 -7.61
CA VAL A 146 -3.00 18.55 -6.47
C VAL A 146 -1.74 17.70 -6.63
N CYS A 147 -1.90 16.42 -6.97
CA CYS A 147 -0.78 15.52 -7.24
C CYS A 147 0.10 16.02 -8.40
N ASP A 148 -0.51 16.47 -9.50
CA ASP A 148 0.20 16.95 -10.68
C ASP A 148 0.96 18.26 -10.40
N ARG A 149 0.36 19.18 -9.63
CA ARG A 149 1.08 20.38 -9.12
C ARG A 149 2.30 19.99 -8.30
N MET A 150 2.17 19.07 -7.35
CA MET A 150 3.27 18.66 -6.48
C MET A 150 4.37 17.89 -7.23
N MET A 151 4.01 17.04 -8.19
CA MET A 151 5.00 16.38 -9.05
C MET A 151 5.81 17.41 -9.84
N LYS A 152 5.17 18.46 -10.37
CA LYS A 152 5.87 19.56 -11.06
C LYS A 152 6.84 20.31 -10.14
N VAL A 153 6.42 20.63 -8.91
CA VAL A 153 7.30 21.26 -7.90
C VAL A 153 8.53 20.38 -7.63
N LEU A 154 8.35 19.07 -7.47
CA LEU A 154 9.47 18.16 -7.23
C LEU A 154 10.40 18.02 -8.44
N GLU A 155 9.90 18.07 -9.68
CA GLU A 155 10.76 18.08 -10.88
C GLU A 155 11.56 19.38 -11.02
N GLN A 156 10.96 20.52 -10.68
CA GLN A 156 11.66 21.80 -10.66
C GLN A 156 12.81 21.79 -9.63
N ARG A 157 12.60 21.19 -8.46
CA ARG A 157 13.66 21.00 -7.45
C ARG A 157 14.79 20.07 -7.91
N ARG A 158 14.49 19.09 -8.77
CA ARG A 158 15.50 18.20 -9.35
C ARG A 158 16.43 18.94 -10.33
N THR A 159 15.85 19.82 -11.15
CA THR A 159 16.55 20.53 -12.23
C THR A 159 17.29 21.77 -11.73
N HIS A 160 16.76 22.41 -10.68
CA HIS A 160 17.43 23.47 -9.94
C HIS A 160 17.73 22.99 -8.51
N PRO A 161 18.77 22.15 -8.31
CA PRO A 161 19.31 21.94 -6.98
C PRO A 161 19.93 23.28 -6.55
N THR A 162 19.12 24.17 -5.98
CA THR A 162 19.54 25.53 -5.64
C THR A 162 20.82 25.47 -4.82
N ALA A 163 21.88 25.98 -5.41
CA ALA A 163 23.11 26.32 -4.73
C ALA A 163 22.85 27.54 -3.84
N THR A 164 22.09 27.37 -2.76
CA THR A 164 21.95 28.40 -1.72
C THR A 164 23.21 28.37 -0.85
N VAL A 165 24.33 28.76 -1.44
CA VAL A 165 25.44 29.39 -0.74
C VAL A 165 25.61 30.73 -1.43
N ALA A 166 24.85 31.73 -0.99
CA ALA A 166 25.07 33.11 -1.41
C ALA A 166 26.44 33.58 -0.85
N PRO A 167 27.31 34.18 -1.67
CA PRO A 167 28.57 34.77 -1.22
C PRO A 167 28.33 36.19 -0.71
N THR A 168 28.43 36.40 0.60
CA THR A 168 28.57 37.76 1.15
C THR A 168 30.05 38.11 1.24
N THR A 169 30.46 39.04 0.39
CA THR A 169 31.74 39.73 0.39
C THR A 169 31.98 40.51 1.69
N THR A 170 33.16 40.32 2.29
CA THR A 170 34.10 41.31 2.90
C THR A 170 34.72 40.83 4.22
N THR A 171 36.01 40.43 4.15
CA THR A 171 37.14 40.75 5.06
C THR A 171 38.26 39.69 4.93
N PRO A 172 39.52 40.06 4.67
CA PRO A 172 40.63 39.13 4.72
C PRO A 172 41.21 39.14 6.14
N SER A 173 40.87 38.14 6.96
CA SER A 173 41.61 37.90 8.19
C SER A 173 41.77 36.41 8.47
N SER A 174 43.01 35.98 8.28
CA SER A 174 43.65 34.72 8.68
C SER A 174 42.92 33.94 9.79
N ARG A 175 42.17 32.89 9.42
CA ARG A 175 41.85 31.77 10.33
C ARG A 175 41.90 30.43 9.59
N LYS A 176 42.50 29.46 10.28
CA LYS A 176 42.69 28.07 9.89
C LYS A 176 41.44 27.49 9.23
N ARG A 177 41.63 26.87 8.06
CA ARG A 177 40.65 26.09 7.32
C ARG A 177 40.12 24.94 8.19
N THR A 178 38.95 25.13 8.82
CA THR A 178 38.04 24.04 9.15
C THR A 178 36.97 24.05 8.07
N ALA A 179 36.88 22.95 7.31
CA ALA A 179 35.92 22.74 6.24
C ALA A 179 34.48 23.08 6.68
N PRO A 180 33.58 23.47 5.75
CA PRO A 180 32.18 23.65 6.08
C PRO A 180 31.64 22.32 6.59
N VAL A 181 31.06 22.33 7.79
CA VAL A 181 30.36 21.18 8.37
C VAL A 181 29.19 20.87 7.43
N SER A 182 29.42 19.97 6.48
CA SER A 182 28.34 19.13 5.97
C SER A 182 27.73 18.44 7.17
N THR A 183 26.42 18.57 7.33
CA THR A 183 25.60 17.72 8.19
C THR A 183 25.77 16.26 7.74
N GLU A 184 26.90 15.67 8.10
CA GLU A 184 27.18 14.26 7.86
C GLU A 184 26.28 13.46 8.79
N PHE A 185 25.33 12.74 8.20
CA PHE A 185 24.52 11.76 8.93
C PHE A 185 25.43 10.81 9.69
N SER A 186 25.10 10.54 10.95
CA SER A 186 25.80 9.53 11.74
C SER A 186 25.81 8.20 10.98
N ARG A 187 26.89 7.42 11.13
CA ARG A 187 26.99 6.07 10.55
C ARG A 187 25.80 5.19 10.95
N SER A 188 25.33 5.31 12.19
CA SER A 188 24.15 4.58 12.68
C SER A 188 22.86 4.99 11.96
N ASP A 189 22.68 6.28 11.69
CA ASP A 189 21.51 6.80 10.98
C ASP A 189 21.53 6.39 9.50
N THR A 190 22.72 6.42 8.89
CA THR A 190 22.93 5.93 7.52
C THR A 190 22.56 4.45 7.39
N LEU A 191 23.06 3.59 8.28
CA LEU A 191 22.73 2.16 8.28
C LEU A 191 21.24 1.92 8.53
N LYS A 192 20.64 2.66 9.47
CA LYS A 192 19.20 2.58 9.73
C LYS A 192 18.39 2.94 8.48
N ARG A 193 18.77 4.00 7.78
CA ARG A 193 18.12 4.42 6.53
C ARG A 193 18.28 3.37 5.43
N MET A 194 19.47 2.80 5.26
CA MET A 194 19.68 1.71 4.30
C MET A 194 18.77 0.51 4.58
N GLU A 195 18.62 0.13 5.85
CA GLU A 195 17.75 -0.98 6.24
C GLU A 195 16.28 -0.66 6.00
N GLU A 196 15.84 0.57 6.31
CA GLU A 196 14.48 0.99 6.02
C GLU A 196 14.19 1.07 4.51
N ASP A 197 15.15 1.51 3.70
CA ASP A 197 14.98 1.52 2.24
C ASP A 197 14.95 0.11 1.65
N ARG A 198 15.71 -0.85 2.21
CA ARG A 198 15.58 -2.28 1.89
C ARG A 198 14.19 -2.80 2.21
N GLU A 199 13.67 -2.46 3.40
CA GLU A 199 12.34 -2.86 3.81
C GLU A 199 11.26 -2.25 2.89
N ARG A 200 11.40 -0.98 2.46
CA ARG A 200 10.48 -0.38 1.47
C ARG A 200 10.47 -1.13 0.14
N HIS A 201 11.65 -1.45 -0.39
CA HIS A 201 11.76 -2.17 -1.66
C HIS A 201 11.19 -3.59 -1.56
N LYS A 202 11.45 -4.27 -0.44
CA LYS A 202 10.84 -5.56 -0.13
C LYS A 202 9.31 -5.47 -0.18
N ARG A 203 8.71 -4.47 0.48
CA ARG A 203 7.25 -4.26 0.47
C ARG A 203 6.69 -3.95 -0.92
N LEU A 204 7.40 -3.14 -1.71
CA LEU A 204 7.01 -2.87 -3.09
C LEU A 204 6.97 -4.15 -3.93
N ARG A 205 7.98 -5.01 -3.76
CA ARG A 205 8.08 -6.31 -4.45
C ARG A 205 6.99 -7.28 -3.99
N GLU A 206 6.72 -7.36 -2.68
CA GLU A 206 5.63 -8.17 -2.13
C GLU A 206 4.27 -7.76 -2.69
N LYS A 207 4.03 -6.44 -2.86
CA LYS A 207 2.79 -5.92 -3.44
C LYS A 207 2.68 -6.17 -4.95
N MET A 208 3.81 -6.22 -5.67
CA MET A 208 3.84 -6.33 -7.13
C MET A 208 3.13 -7.59 -7.65
N TRP A 209 3.25 -8.72 -6.94
CA TRP A 209 2.67 -9.99 -7.35
C TRP A 209 1.23 -10.20 -6.84
N VAL A 210 0.66 -9.21 -6.15
CA VAL A 210 -0.73 -9.30 -5.68
C VAL A 210 -1.66 -9.00 -6.85
N ILE A 211 -2.41 -10.02 -7.27
CA ILE A 211 -3.47 -9.91 -8.27
C ILE A 211 -4.72 -9.32 -7.59
N PRO A 212 -5.18 -8.11 -7.97
CA PRO A 212 -6.36 -7.51 -7.35
C PRO A 212 -7.62 -8.28 -7.75
N LEU A 213 -8.18 -9.08 -6.84
CA LEU A 213 -9.49 -9.70 -7.08
C LEU A 213 -10.59 -8.63 -6.95
N PRO A 214 -11.45 -8.44 -7.98
CA PRO A 214 -12.60 -7.58 -7.86
C PRO A 214 -13.52 -8.05 -6.72
N LEU A 215 -13.99 -7.10 -5.91
CA LEU A 215 -14.74 -7.33 -4.65
C LEU A 215 -15.96 -8.26 -4.77
N ALA A 216 -16.40 -8.60 -5.97
CA ALA A 216 -17.48 -9.55 -6.21
C ALA A 216 -17.12 -11.01 -5.86
N ALA A 217 -15.85 -11.42 -5.91
CA ALA A 217 -15.46 -12.82 -5.71
C ALA A 217 -15.22 -13.22 -4.23
N SER A 218 -14.98 -12.26 -3.34
CA SER A 218 -14.60 -12.56 -1.93
C SER A 218 -15.78 -12.81 -0.98
N ARG A 219 -17.02 -12.44 -1.34
CA ARG A 219 -18.19 -12.55 -0.43
C ARG A 219 -18.81 -13.96 -0.34
N GLY A 220 -18.10 -15.01 -0.75
CA GLY A 220 -18.66 -16.37 -0.91
C GLY A 220 -18.27 -17.43 0.12
N SER A 221 -17.46 -17.13 1.15
CA SER A 221 -17.01 -18.19 2.07
C SER A 221 -16.87 -17.72 3.52
N ALA A 222 -18.00 -17.43 4.18
CA ALA A 222 -18.03 -17.30 5.64
C ALA A 222 -19.45 -17.41 6.23
N VAL A 223 -20.20 -18.49 5.95
CA VAL A 223 -21.28 -18.97 6.85
C VAL A 223 -21.47 -20.48 6.64
N GLY A 224 -20.93 -21.30 7.54
CA GLY A 224 -21.38 -22.69 7.73
C GLY A 224 -22.19 -22.75 9.03
N PRO A 225 -23.42 -23.28 9.05
CA PRO A 225 -24.21 -23.36 10.27
C PRO A 225 -23.63 -24.43 11.20
N THR A 226 -23.35 -24.03 12.43
CA THR A 226 -23.00 -24.92 13.54
C THR A 226 -24.24 -25.67 14.03
N ALA A 227 -24.28 -26.99 13.85
CA ALA A 227 -25.13 -27.89 14.62
C ALA A 227 -24.28 -29.11 15.01
N GLY A 228 -24.04 -29.26 16.32
CA GLY A 228 -23.14 -30.28 16.86
C GLY A 228 -23.74 -31.67 16.95
N LYS A 229 -22.87 -32.69 16.91
CA LYS A 229 -22.72 -33.77 17.90
C LYS A 229 -21.51 -34.63 17.50
N GLY A 230 -20.76 -35.07 18.49
CA GLY A 230 -19.39 -35.55 18.33
C GLY A 230 -19.22 -37.01 17.91
N ALA A 231 -18.01 -37.32 17.45
CA ALA A 231 -17.24 -38.54 17.69
C ALA A 231 -15.88 -38.41 16.96
N THR A 232 -14.77 -38.46 17.70
CA THR A 232 -13.46 -38.93 17.22
C THR A 232 -13.55 -40.42 16.83
N PRO A 233 -12.66 -41.04 16.00
CA PRO A 233 -11.22 -40.75 15.95
C PRO A 233 -10.47 -40.95 14.58
N GLN A 234 -9.17 -40.63 14.65
CA GLN A 234 -8.03 -41.29 14.00
C GLN A 234 -7.48 -40.83 12.63
N MET A 235 -6.14 -40.89 12.60
CA MET A 235 -5.18 -40.34 11.65
C MET A 235 -4.76 -41.40 10.62
N THR A 236 -4.62 -41.02 9.35
CA THR A 236 -3.54 -41.45 8.43
C THR A 236 -3.40 -40.43 7.28
N PRO A 237 -2.18 -40.10 6.81
CA PRO A 237 -1.97 -39.27 5.63
C PRO A 237 -1.51 -40.11 4.42
N SER A 238 -2.11 -39.92 3.25
CA SER A 238 -1.54 -40.32 1.96
C SER A 238 -2.21 -39.59 0.79
N PRO A 239 -1.51 -39.47 -0.36
CA PRO A 239 -1.33 -38.19 -1.04
C PRO A 239 -2.24 -37.96 -2.25
N ALA A 240 -2.24 -36.70 -2.69
CA ALA A 240 -2.98 -36.15 -3.80
C ALA A 240 -2.67 -36.80 -5.15
N THR A 241 -3.72 -37.11 -5.90
CA THR A 241 -3.67 -37.44 -7.34
C THR A 241 -4.44 -36.36 -8.11
N PRO A 242 -3.90 -35.80 -9.21
CA PRO A 242 -4.57 -34.77 -10.00
C PRO A 242 -5.67 -35.36 -10.89
N LEU A 243 -6.85 -34.73 -10.87
CA LEU A 243 -8.01 -35.08 -11.71
C LEU A 243 -7.83 -34.49 -13.13
N SER A 244 -7.77 -35.36 -14.13
CA SER A 244 -8.05 -35.03 -15.54
C SER A 244 -9.56 -34.95 -15.80
N PRO A 245 -10.03 -34.14 -16.76
CA PRO A 245 -11.45 -33.96 -17.05
C PRO A 245 -11.94 -35.09 -17.96
N SER A 246 -13.02 -35.77 -17.57
CA SER A 246 -13.76 -36.68 -18.45
C SER A 246 -15.25 -36.31 -18.45
N ALA A 247 -15.83 -36.50 -19.62
CA ALA A 247 -17.04 -35.90 -20.15
C ALA A 247 -18.36 -36.44 -19.57
N ASN A 248 -19.40 -35.62 -19.76
CA ASN A 248 -20.82 -35.96 -19.84
C ASN A 248 -21.50 -36.55 -18.60
N ALA A 249 -22.16 -35.66 -17.84
CA ALA A 249 -23.39 -36.02 -17.12
C ALA A 249 -24.44 -34.91 -17.30
N ARG A 250 -25.59 -35.27 -17.89
CA ARG A 250 -26.79 -34.44 -18.03
C ARG A 250 -27.36 -34.11 -16.65
N ILE A 251 -27.68 -32.84 -16.41
CA ILE A 251 -28.44 -32.38 -15.23
C ILE A 251 -29.88 -32.10 -15.66
N PRO A 252 -30.92 -32.61 -14.96
CA PRO A 252 -32.30 -32.20 -15.19
C PRO A 252 -32.56 -30.80 -14.62
N VAL A 253 -33.31 -30.01 -15.40
CA VAL A 253 -33.79 -28.67 -15.07
C VAL A 253 -35.00 -28.79 -14.16
N GLU A 254 -34.98 -28.17 -12.97
CA GLU A 254 -36.19 -27.53 -12.44
C GLU A 254 -35.92 -26.44 -11.40
N ASN A 255 -36.73 -25.39 -11.53
CA ASN A 255 -37.04 -24.27 -10.63
C ASN A 255 -36.10 -23.05 -10.59
N ALA A 256 -36.51 -22.11 -11.46
CA ALA A 256 -36.06 -20.75 -11.63
C ALA A 256 -36.63 -19.81 -10.55
N ALA A 257 -35.75 -19.28 -9.69
CA ALA A 257 -35.94 -18.00 -8.98
C ALA A 257 -34.60 -17.51 -8.38
N ALA A 258 -33.50 -17.51 -9.15
CA ALA A 258 -32.20 -16.97 -8.70
C ALA A 258 -31.29 -16.51 -9.86
N ILE A 259 -31.88 -16.12 -10.99
CA ILE A 259 -31.13 -15.88 -12.25
C ILE A 259 -30.47 -14.48 -12.28
N GLY A 260 -30.99 -13.51 -11.52
CA GLY A 260 -30.47 -12.13 -11.53
C GLY A 260 -29.10 -11.96 -10.85
N THR A 261 -28.83 -12.69 -9.77
CA THR A 261 -27.59 -12.54 -9.00
C THR A 261 -26.45 -13.38 -9.56
N LYS A 262 -26.70 -14.65 -9.95
CA LYS A 262 -25.67 -15.54 -10.50
C LYS A 262 -25.03 -15.02 -11.80
N ALA A 263 -25.83 -14.46 -12.71
CA ALA A 263 -25.32 -13.92 -13.96
C ALA A 263 -24.40 -12.70 -13.74
N PHE A 264 -24.71 -11.86 -12.75
CA PHE A 264 -23.90 -10.71 -12.39
C PHE A 264 -22.55 -11.12 -11.77
N PHE A 265 -22.56 -12.11 -10.85
CA PHE A 265 -21.34 -12.64 -10.27
C PHE A 265 -20.45 -13.36 -11.29
N GLN A 266 -21.04 -14.11 -12.22
CA GLN A 266 -20.27 -14.78 -13.27
C GLN A 266 -19.66 -13.78 -14.25
N LYS A 267 -20.39 -12.71 -14.61
CA LYS A 267 -19.85 -11.66 -15.49
C LYS A 267 -18.73 -10.85 -14.82
N ALA A 268 -18.85 -10.57 -13.52
CA ALA A 268 -17.81 -9.87 -12.76
C ALA A 268 -16.56 -10.74 -12.54
N ALA A 269 -16.73 -12.05 -12.27
CA ALA A 269 -15.61 -12.99 -12.16
C ALA A 269 -14.91 -13.22 -13.51
N VAL A 270 -15.66 -13.25 -14.61
CA VAL A 270 -15.10 -13.34 -15.97
C VAL A 270 -14.32 -12.07 -16.32
N GLY A 271 -14.87 -10.87 -16.03
CA GLY A 271 -14.15 -9.61 -16.25
C GLY A 271 -12.87 -9.47 -15.41
N ALA A 272 -12.90 -9.95 -14.16
CA ALA A 272 -11.70 -10.05 -13.32
C ALA A 272 -10.60 -10.91 -13.95
N MET A 273 -10.97 -12.11 -14.40
CA MET A 273 -10.03 -13.04 -15.03
C MET A 273 -9.56 -12.55 -16.41
N GLU A 274 -10.36 -11.75 -17.12
CA GLU A 274 -10.01 -11.16 -18.41
C GLU A 274 -9.02 -9.99 -18.26
N GLU A 275 -9.17 -9.15 -17.23
CA GLU A 275 -8.17 -8.13 -16.86
C GLU A 275 -6.85 -8.77 -16.39
N ASP A 276 -6.93 -9.88 -15.64
CA ASP A 276 -5.76 -10.66 -15.22
C ASP A 276 -5.06 -11.34 -16.41
N PHE A 277 -5.84 -11.92 -17.34
CA PHE A 277 -5.30 -12.46 -18.58
C PHE A 277 -4.67 -11.37 -19.44
N GLY A 278 -5.28 -10.18 -19.56
CA GLY A 278 -4.70 -9.05 -20.29
C GLY A 278 -3.37 -8.61 -19.71
N ARG A 279 -3.27 -8.50 -18.38
CA ARG A 279 -1.99 -8.20 -17.70
C ARG A 279 -0.94 -9.27 -17.91
N LEU A 280 -1.34 -10.54 -17.87
CA LEU A 280 -0.45 -11.66 -18.13
C LEU A 280 0.03 -11.62 -19.59
N TRP A 281 -0.88 -11.40 -20.53
CA TRP A 281 -0.62 -11.33 -21.96
C TRP A 281 0.35 -10.20 -22.34
N ASP A 282 0.20 -9.03 -21.75
CA ASP A 282 1.12 -7.90 -21.94
C ASP A 282 2.53 -8.17 -21.36
N TRP A 283 2.65 -9.14 -20.45
CA TRP A 283 3.91 -9.51 -19.79
C TRP A 283 4.53 -10.80 -20.34
N VAL A 284 3.81 -11.59 -21.15
CA VAL A 284 4.38 -12.77 -21.80
C VAL A 284 5.50 -12.32 -22.73
N GLY A 285 6.74 -12.64 -22.34
CA GLY A 285 7.91 -12.48 -23.18
C GLY A 285 7.93 -13.47 -24.35
N GLU A 286 8.75 -13.20 -25.35
CA GLU A 286 9.07 -14.20 -26.36
C GLU A 286 9.79 -15.38 -25.72
N LEU A 287 9.50 -16.59 -26.20
CA LEU A 287 10.03 -17.83 -25.68
C LEU A 287 11.56 -17.87 -25.84
N ASP A 288 12.30 -17.94 -24.74
CA ASP A 288 13.76 -17.81 -24.75
C ASP A 288 14.51 -19.15 -24.57
N GLU A 289 15.85 -19.08 -24.54
CA GLU A 289 16.70 -20.27 -24.40
C GLU A 289 16.55 -20.96 -23.04
N ASP A 290 16.25 -20.20 -21.98
CA ASP A 290 16.03 -20.73 -20.63
C ASP A 290 14.68 -21.47 -20.58
N ASP A 291 13.64 -20.94 -21.20
CA ASP A 291 12.33 -21.61 -21.36
C ASP A 291 12.47 -22.95 -22.10
N LEU A 292 13.24 -22.95 -23.21
CA LEU A 292 13.54 -24.15 -23.99
C LEU A 292 14.34 -25.18 -23.17
N MET A 293 15.23 -24.74 -22.30
CA MET A 293 15.99 -25.62 -21.40
C MET A 293 15.08 -26.22 -20.32
N GLU A 294 14.16 -25.44 -19.76
CA GLU A 294 13.17 -25.90 -18.78
C GLU A 294 12.23 -26.94 -19.39
N LEU A 295 11.73 -26.70 -20.61
CA LEU A 295 10.91 -27.65 -21.36
C LEU A 295 11.64 -28.99 -21.62
N LYS A 296 12.90 -28.93 -22.04
CA LYS A 296 13.72 -30.13 -22.29
C LYS A 296 14.00 -30.90 -20.99
N THR A 297 14.27 -30.20 -19.89
CA THR A 297 14.49 -30.84 -18.58
C THR A 297 13.21 -31.43 -18.01
N ALA A 298 12.05 -30.79 -18.23
CA ALA A 298 10.75 -31.33 -17.86
C ALA A 298 10.41 -32.61 -18.64
N ASP A 299 10.64 -32.63 -19.97
CA ASP A 299 10.44 -33.83 -20.80
C ASP A 299 11.39 -34.98 -20.38
N ALA A 300 12.66 -34.67 -20.12
CA ALA A 300 13.62 -35.65 -19.61
C ALA A 300 13.17 -36.27 -18.27
N ARG A 301 12.68 -35.45 -17.32
CA ARG A 301 12.12 -35.94 -16.04
C ARG A 301 10.91 -36.84 -16.25
N CYS A 302 10.00 -36.47 -17.15
CA CYS A 302 8.81 -37.28 -17.45
C CYS A 302 9.18 -38.65 -18.05
N ARG A 303 10.19 -38.69 -18.93
CA ARG A 303 10.69 -39.94 -19.53
C ARG A 303 11.39 -40.83 -18.50
N GLU A 304 12.16 -40.24 -17.59
CA GLU A 304 12.82 -40.97 -16.50
C GLU A 304 11.79 -41.61 -15.56
N GLN A 305 10.73 -40.86 -15.21
CA GLN A 305 9.67 -41.35 -14.33
C GLN A 305 8.83 -42.48 -14.95
N LYS A 306 8.71 -42.52 -16.29
CA LYS A 306 8.09 -43.63 -17.02
C LYS A 306 8.98 -44.87 -17.17
N ARG A 307 10.29 -44.75 -16.90
CA ARG A 307 11.26 -45.86 -16.97
C ARG A 307 11.50 -46.57 -15.63
N MET A 308 10.95 -46.07 -14.53
CA MET A 308 11.00 -46.74 -13.23
C MET A 308 10.10 -47.99 -13.25
N PRO A 309 10.63 -49.21 -13.08
CA PRO A 309 9.81 -50.41 -12.97
C PRO A 309 9.01 -50.39 -11.64
N VAL A 310 7.75 -50.83 -11.71
CA VAL A 310 6.86 -51.07 -10.54
C VAL A 310 7.41 -52.21 -9.70
#